data_AF-A0A5E7LMU7-F1
#
_entry.id   AF-A0A5E7LMU7-F1
#
_cell.length_a   1.000
_cell.length_b   1.000
_cell.length_c   1.000
_cell.angle_alpha   90.00
_cell.angle_beta   90.00
_cell.angle_gamma   90.00
#
_symmetry.space_group_name_H-M   'P 1'
#
loop_
_entity.id
_entity.type
_entity.pdbx_description
1 polymer ?
#
loop_
_entity_poly.entity_id
_entity_poly.type
_entity_poly.pdbx_seq_one_letter_code
_entity_poly.pdbx_strand_id
1 'polypeptide(L)' 'MSEINKDVQIVSNFLEASMAPDPVRAATFMSDDVKITFTGGRAMPDPQTITAFNGSRYA' A
#
# COMPACT_ATOMS: atom_id res chain seq x y z
N MET A 1 -18.22 7.78 18.70
CA MET A 1 -17.09 7.73 17.75
C MET A 1 -17.30 8.82 16.72
N SER A 2 -16.33 9.70 16.49
CA SER A 2 -16.40 10.58 15.32
C SER A 2 -16.31 9.72 14.06
N GLU A 3 -17.08 10.07 13.03
CA GLU A 3 -16.85 9.58 11.67
C GLU A 3 -15.36 9.69 11.35
N ILE A 4 -14.70 8.57 11.09
CA ILE A 4 -13.31 8.60 10.62
C ILE A 4 -13.33 9.22 9.23
N ASN A 5 -12.43 10.18 9.00
CA ASN A 5 -12.25 10.78 7.68
C ASN A 5 -12.05 9.65 6.64
N LYS A 6 -12.88 9.63 5.59
CA LYS A 6 -12.85 8.58 4.55
C LYS A 6 -11.46 8.42 3.92
N ASP A 7 -10.72 9.52 3.76
CA ASP A 7 -9.36 9.50 3.21
C ASP A 7 -8.41 8.77 4.16
N VAL A 8 -8.54 9.00 5.48
CA VAL A 8 -7.76 8.31 6.51
C VAL A 8 -8.06 6.82 6.50
N GLN A 9 -9.33 6.43 6.29
CA GLN A 9 -9.71 5.01 6.23
C GLN A 9 -9.09 4.30 5.01
N ILE A 10 -9.07 4.95 3.85
CA ILE A 10 -8.43 4.40 2.64
C ILE A 10 -6.95 4.15 2.88
N VAL A 11 -6.23 5.13 3.43
CA VAL A 11 -4.80 5.00 3.72
C VAL A 11 -4.56 3.90 4.76
N SER A 12 -5.37 3.85 5.82
CA SER A 12 -5.23 2.83 6.88
C SER A 12 -5.41 1.42 6.32
N ASN A 13 -6.42 1.20 5.47
CA ASN A 13 -6.68 -0.09 4.85
C ASN A 13 -5.58 -0.51 3.86
N PHE A 14 -5.03 0.44 3.10
CA PHE A 14 -3.89 0.19 2.23
C PHE A 14 -2.66 -0.26 3.03
N LEU A 15 -2.33 0.45 4.11
CA LEU A 15 -1.18 0.13 4.96
C LEU A 15 -1.35 -1.25 5.62
N GLU A 16 -2.54 -1.58 6.09
CA GLU A 16 -2.86 -2.91 6.64
C GLU A 16 -2.58 -4.02 5.61
N ALA A 17 -3.13 -3.89 4.40
CA ALA A 17 -2.94 -4.88 3.33
C ALA A 17 -1.48 -4.98 2.87
N SER A 18 -0.79 -3.84 2.73
CA SER A 18 0.61 -3.78 2.29
C SER A 18 1.59 -4.38 3.31
N MET A 19 1.26 -4.31 4.60
CA MET A 19 2.05 -4.92 5.69
C MET A 19 1.70 -6.40 5.93
N ALA A 20 0.49 -6.85 5.55
CA ALA A 20 0.01 -8.23 5.66
C ALA A 20 0.37 -9.13 4.46
N PRO A 21 1.49 -8.83 3.78
CA PRO A 21 1.75 -9.09 2.37
C PRO A 21 0.56 -9.48 1.46
N ASP A 22 -0.53 -8.69 1.43
CA ASP A 22 -1.69 -8.92 0.55
C ASP A 22 -1.69 -7.96 -0.66
N PRO A 23 -1.04 -8.33 -1.78
CA PRO A 23 -0.89 -7.43 -2.93
C PRO A 23 -2.20 -7.18 -3.68
N VAL A 24 -3.15 -8.12 -3.63
CA VAL A 24 -4.43 -8.00 -4.32
C VAL A 24 -5.31 -6.99 -3.60
N ARG A 25 -5.45 -7.11 -2.27
CA ARG A 25 -6.21 -6.14 -1.46
C ARG A 25 -5.54 -4.76 -1.50
N ALA A 26 -4.20 -4.69 -1.38
CA ALA A 26 -3.48 -3.42 -1.41
C ALA A 26 -3.72 -2.65 -2.73
N ALA A 27 -3.76 -3.34 -3.86
CA ALA A 27 -4.00 -2.72 -5.17
C ALA A 27 -5.38 -2.06 -5.30
N THR A 28 -6.40 -2.54 -4.58
CA THR A 28 -7.76 -1.96 -4.63
C THR A 28 -7.85 -0.53 -4.09
N PHE A 29 -6.83 -0.06 -3.37
CA PHE A 29 -6.77 1.29 -2.80
C PHE A 29 -5.92 2.26 -3.62
N MET A 30 -5.42 1.85 -4.78
CA MET A 30 -4.63 2.69 -5.67
C MET A 30 -5.25 2.78 -7.06
N SER A 31 -5.02 3.91 -7.72
CA SER A 31 -5.35 4.07 -9.14
C SER A 31 -4.40 3.24 -10.01
N ASP A 32 -4.88 2.74 -11.15
CA ASP A 32 -4.08 1.97 -12.11
C ASP A 32 -2.90 2.79 -12.69
N ASP A 33 -2.98 4.12 -12.67
CA ASP A 33 -1.96 5.03 -13.20
C ASP A 33 -1.02 5.62 -12.14
N VAL A 34 -1.16 5.21 -10.87
CA VAL A 34 -0.42 5.72 -9.71
C VAL A 34 1.10 5.72 -9.95
N LYS A 35 1.77 6.80 -9.54
CA LYS A 35 3.23 6.88 -9.54
C LYS A 35 3.75 6.63 -8.13
N ILE A 36 4.44 5.51 -7.95
CA ILE A 36 4.90 5.07 -6.64
C ILE A 36 6.40 5.33 -6.51
N THR A 37 6.77 6.05 -5.46
CA THR A 37 8.15 6.14 -4.98
C THR A 37 8.19 5.51 -3.59
N PHE A 38 8.90 4.40 -3.44
CA PHE A 38 8.89 3.60 -2.22
C PHE A 38 10.27 3.01 -1.88
N THR A 39 10.41 2.49 -0.65
CA THR A 39 11.46 2.84 0.33
C THR A 39 12.85 3.20 -0.22
N GLY A 40 13.35 4.34 0.25
CA GLY A 40 14.67 4.86 -0.15
C GLY A 40 14.65 5.62 -1.47
N GLY A 41 13.49 6.15 -1.88
CA GLY A 41 13.37 6.96 -3.09
C GLY A 41 13.33 6.17 -4.40
N ARG A 42 13.00 4.87 -4.35
CA ARG A 42 12.98 4.01 -5.54
C ARG A 42 11.64 4.12 -6.24
N ALA A 43 11.65 4.30 -7.55
CA ALA A 43 10.44 4.12 -8.33
C ALA A 43 10.02 2.65 -8.26
N MET A 44 8.76 2.39 -7.91
CA MET A 44 8.16 1.07 -7.95
C MET A 44 7.00 1.06 -8.96
N PRO A 45 6.86 0.01 -9.78
CA PRO A 45 5.90 0.02 -10.88
C PRO A 45 4.46 -0.16 -10.39
N ASP A 46 4.23 -0.85 -9.27
CA ASP A 46 2.89 -1.24 -8.82
C ASP A 46 2.82 -1.53 -7.30
N PRO A 47 1.60 -1.65 -6.72
CA PRO A 47 1.39 -2.01 -5.33
C PRO A 47 1.91 -3.42 -4.98
N GLN A 48 1.98 -4.34 -5.94
CA GLN A 48 2.50 -5.69 -5.69
C GLN A 48 3.99 -5.64 -5.32
N THR A 49 4.74 -4.77 -6.00
CA THR A 49 6.17 -4.54 -5.74
C THR A 49 6.41 -3.95 -4.35
N ILE A 50 5.55 -3.03 -3.90
CA ILE A 50 5.58 -2.49 -2.52
C ILE A 50 5.40 -3.64 -1.51
N THR A 51 4.34 -4.42 -1.68
CA THR A 51 3.96 -5.49 -0.75
C THR A 51 5.02 -6.60 -0.70
N ALA A 52 5.59 -6.99 -1.85
CA ALA A 52 6.70 -7.94 -1.92
C ALA A 52 7.97 -7.41 -1.23
N PHE A 53 8.27 -6.11 -1.40
CA PHE A 53 9.38 -5.46 -0.71
C PHE A 53 9.19 -5.50 0.81
N ASN A 54 8.00 -5.16 1.32
CA ASN A 54 7.69 -5.23 2.75
C ASN A 54 7.79 -6.66 3.28
N GLY A 55 7.22 -7.64 2.57
CA GLY A 55 7.33 -9.06 2.94
C GLY A 55 8.78 -9.51 3.06
N SER A 56 9.65 -9.09 2.14
CA SER A 56 11.08 -9.40 2.20
C SER A 56 11.82 -8.69 3.34
N ARG A 57 11.34 -7.51 3.76
CA ARG A 57 11.99 -6.70 4.80
C ARG A 57 11.63 -7.12 6.22
N TYR A 58 10.43 -7.67 6.43
CA TYR A 58 9.88 -7.99 7.75
C TYR A 58 9.64 -9.50 7.97
N ALA A 59 10.13 -10.37 7.08
CA ALA A 59 10.15 -11.82 7.24
C ALA A 59 11.06 -12.30 8.38
#